data_AF-A0A7S9SB06-F1
#
_entry.id   AF-A0A7S9SB06-F1
#
_cell.length_a   1.000
_cell.length_b   1.000
_cell.length_c   1.000
_cell.angle_alpha   90.00
_cell.angle_beta   90.00
_cell.angle_gamma   90.00
#
_symmetry.space_group_name_H-M   'P 1'
#
loop_
_entity.id
_entity.type
_entity.pdbx_description
1 polymer ?
#
loop_
_entity_poly.entity_id
_entity_poly.type
_entity_poly.pdbx_seq_one_letter_code
_entity_poly.pdbx_strand_id
1 'polypeptide(L)'
;MITSINGLSNTPIQETTIQKENATENVAKEGKQDKNATEEKFDYSKNLFKPWSETIKEFIDIDKSKEGWIADTINRIDNMLSDYTIQERRALSAKREPENMEEFRVRELQDYMDWLLTNSIDGKPTIVGKMVGLGTAEEEAELEAFVNSFSEDTMMSNDGAALFVRADLSIEEFKKLYREDVEKTTKEHKEFLAKLHKEEQEYNANFAKEQSEKKFKPMQVKKKYETYDINKDQKFLYARELLNFKEKRGIDVLELMQKIGKKQILNKMA
;
A
#
# COMPACT_ATOMS: atom_id res chain seq x y z
N MET A 1 -2.12 -22.51 -34.35
CA MET A 1 -1.74 -23.85 -33.86
C MET A 1 -0.25 -23.81 -33.53
N ILE A 2 0.10 -24.02 -32.25
CA ILE A 2 0.86 -25.20 -31.74
C ILE A 2 2.36 -25.06 -32.09
N THR A 3 3.19 -24.48 -31.22
CA THR A 3 4.03 -25.09 -30.15
C THR A 3 5.10 -26.09 -30.61
N SER A 4 6.35 -25.72 -30.26
CA SER A 4 7.45 -26.56 -29.75
C SER A 4 8.31 -27.40 -30.73
N ILE A 5 9.64 -27.35 -30.55
CA ILE A 5 10.51 -28.39 -29.91
C ILE A 5 12.01 -28.17 -30.28
N ASN A 6 12.86 -28.14 -29.24
CA ASN A 6 14.27 -28.52 -29.06
C ASN A 6 15.25 -28.71 -30.24
N GLY A 7 16.53 -28.34 -30.01
CA GLY A 7 17.67 -29.05 -30.63
C GLY A 7 19.03 -28.36 -30.50
N LEU A 8 19.87 -28.83 -29.56
CA LEU A 8 21.32 -28.59 -29.49
C LEU A 8 22.07 -29.21 -30.69
N SER A 9 23.16 -28.56 -31.12
CA SER A 9 24.39 -29.19 -31.64
C SER A 9 25.57 -28.22 -31.37
N ASN A 10 26.51 -28.49 -30.45
CA ASN A 10 27.68 -29.40 -30.48
C ASN A 10 28.57 -29.15 -31.72
N THR A 11 29.86 -28.79 -31.65
CA THR A 11 30.98 -29.16 -30.72
C THR A 11 32.28 -28.43 -31.22
N PRO A 12 33.53 -28.58 -30.70
CA PRO A 12 34.03 -29.18 -29.43
C PRO A 12 35.31 -28.54 -28.76
N ILE A 13 35.71 -29.08 -27.58
CA ILE A 13 37.11 -29.49 -27.17
C ILE A 13 38.09 -28.37 -26.66
N GLN A 14 38.81 -28.41 -25.52
CA GLN A 14 39.00 -29.35 -24.38
C GLN A 14 39.41 -28.62 -23.09
N GLU A 15 39.23 -29.29 -21.96
CA GLU A 15 39.85 -29.03 -20.66
C GLU A 15 41.38 -29.25 -20.68
N THR A 16 42.11 -28.53 -19.82
CA THR A 16 43.07 -29.17 -18.90
C THR A 16 43.41 -28.23 -17.74
N THR A 17 43.18 -28.75 -16.54
CA THR A 17 43.48 -28.23 -15.21
C THR A 17 45.00 -28.10 -14.98
N ILE A 18 45.45 -27.16 -14.13
CA ILE A 18 46.40 -27.35 -12.98
C ILE A 18 46.82 -25.99 -12.37
N GLN A 19 47.01 -26.03 -11.05
CA GLN A 19 47.10 -24.95 -10.06
C GLN A 19 48.48 -24.25 -9.96
N LYS A 20 48.43 -23.02 -9.40
CA LYS A 20 49.42 -22.29 -8.56
C LYS A 20 50.87 -22.12 -9.06
N GLU A 21 51.29 -20.85 -9.22
CA GLU A 21 52.32 -20.26 -8.35
C GLU A 21 52.34 -18.72 -8.44
N ASN A 22 52.74 -18.09 -7.34
CA ASN A 22 52.72 -16.65 -7.07
C ASN A 22 53.87 -15.91 -7.80
N ALA A 23 53.60 -14.72 -8.35
CA ALA A 23 54.60 -13.64 -8.44
C ALA A 23 53.90 -12.28 -8.58
N THR A 24 54.13 -11.45 -7.56
CA THR A 24 53.82 -10.02 -7.41
C THR A 24 54.40 -9.14 -8.52
N GLU A 25 53.65 -8.12 -8.96
CA GLU A 25 54.23 -6.80 -9.23
C GLU A 25 53.19 -5.68 -9.06
N ASN A 26 53.60 -4.68 -8.28
CA ASN A 26 52.81 -3.57 -7.75
C ASN A 26 52.58 -2.46 -8.78
N VAL A 27 51.38 -1.88 -8.79
CA VAL A 27 51.21 -0.45 -9.11
C VAL A 27 50.52 0.19 -7.91
N ALA A 28 51.27 1.08 -7.28
CA ALA A 28 50.97 1.77 -6.04
C ALA A 28 49.62 2.52 -6.09
N LYS A 29 48.72 2.16 -5.18
CA LYS A 29 47.76 3.10 -4.59
C LYS A 29 48.26 3.37 -3.17
N GLU A 30 48.92 4.51 -3.00
CA GLU A 30 49.31 5.01 -1.69
C GLU A 30 48.07 5.21 -0.82
N GLY A 31 48.09 4.61 0.37
CA GLY A 31 47.49 5.22 1.55
C GLY A 31 46.13 4.73 2.06
N LYS A 32 45.69 3.49 1.81
CA LYS A 32 44.80 2.83 2.79
C LYS A 32 45.71 2.14 3.80
N GLN A 33 45.90 2.82 4.93
CA GLN A 33 46.66 2.30 6.04
C GLN A 33 45.97 1.02 6.54
N ASP A 34 46.59 -0.13 6.27
CA ASP A 34 46.26 -1.42 6.89
C ASP A 34 46.35 -1.26 8.40
N LYS A 35 45.20 -1.09 9.06
CA LYS A 35 45.08 -1.35 10.48
C LYS A 35 44.48 -2.74 10.64
N ASN A 36 45.38 -3.71 10.82
CA ASN A 36 45.09 -4.95 11.51
C ASN A 36 44.61 -4.62 12.93
N ALA A 37 43.34 -4.27 13.08
CA ALA A 37 42.57 -4.42 14.29
C ALA A 37 41.50 -5.44 13.93
N THR A 38 41.29 -6.45 14.77
CA THR A 38 40.14 -7.34 14.70
C THR A 38 38.89 -6.50 14.42
N GLU A 39 38.38 -6.49 13.18
CA GLU A 39 37.17 -5.76 12.84
C GLU A 39 36.03 -6.43 13.60
N GLU A 40 35.68 -5.87 14.75
CA GLU A 40 34.42 -6.16 15.41
C GLU A 40 33.35 -5.90 14.35
N LYS A 41 32.67 -6.97 13.88
CA LYS A 41 31.57 -6.84 12.92
C LYS A 41 30.65 -5.74 13.43
N PHE A 42 30.40 -4.74 12.60
CA PHE A 42 29.55 -3.62 12.95
C PHE A 42 28.22 -4.17 13.52
N ASP A 43 28.01 -3.92 14.81
CA ASP A 43 26.83 -4.38 15.51
C ASP A 43 25.82 -3.25 15.57
N TYR A 44 24.99 -3.18 14.52
CA TYR A 44 23.89 -2.21 14.42
C TYR A 44 22.97 -2.25 15.64
N SER A 45 22.83 -3.41 16.30
CA SER A 45 21.92 -3.57 17.45
C SER A 45 22.30 -2.69 18.64
N LYS A 46 23.59 -2.37 18.81
CA LYS A 46 24.07 -1.44 19.85
C LYS A 46 23.59 0.00 19.64
N ASN A 47 23.16 0.35 18.43
CA ASN A 47 22.70 1.69 18.08
C ASN A 47 21.17 1.79 17.91
N LEU A 48 20.44 0.67 17.87
CA LEU A 48 18.97 0.64 17.67
C LEU A 48 18.17 1.43 18.72
N PHE A 49 18.68 1.53 19.94
CA PHE A 49 17.98 2.14 21.09
C PHE A 49 18.60 3.45 21.56
N LYS A 50 19.67 3.91 20.91
CA LYS A 50 20.28 5.19 21.27
C LYS A 50 19.34 6.34 20.86
N PRO A 51 19.16 7.36 21.71
CA PRO A 51 18.47 8.57 21.31
C PRO A 51 19.12 9.16 20.06
N TRP A 52 18.31 9.52 19.08
CA TRP A 52 18.81 10.02 17.81
C TRP A 52 19.70 11.26 17.97
N SER A 53 19.39 12.11 18.94
CA SER A 53 20.20 13.29 19.29
C SER A 53 21.59 12.94 19.83
N GLU A 54 21.78 11.78 20.46
CA GLU A 54 23.09 11.29 20.89
C GLU A 54 23.87 10.72 19.69
N THR A 55 23.20 9.93 18.85
CA THR A 55 23.80 9.38 17.62
C THR A 55 24.33 10.48 16.70
N ILE A 56 23.54 11.52 16.44
CA ILE A 56 23.96 12.62 15.56
C ILE A 56 25.14 13.40 16.14
N LYS A 57 25.22 13.59 17.46
CA LYS A 57 26.34 14.26 18.12
C LYS A 57 27.67 13.50 17.97
N GLU A 58 27.63 12.19 17.75
CA GLU A 58 28.85 11.40 17.45
C GLU A 58 29.44 11.79 16.08
N PHE A 59 28.64 12.34 15.17
CA PHE A 59 29.05 12.67 13.78
C PHE A 59 29.21 14.16 13.53
N ILE A 60 28.39 15.01 14.14
CA ILE A 60 28.37 16.45 13.90
C ILE A 60 28.05 17.22 15.18
N ASP A 61 28.88 18.22 15.50
CA ASP A 61 28.61 19.15 16.58
C ASP A 61 27.64 20.25 16.11
N ILE A 62 26.55 20.44 16.86
CA ILE A 62 25.45 21.34 16.51
C ILE A 62 25.21 22.29 17.67
N ASP A 63 25.48 23.56 17.42
CA ASP A 63 25.16 24.63 18.35
C ASP A 63 23.79 25.23 18.02
N LYS A 64 22.74 24.67 18.63
CA LYS A 64 21.36 25.14 18.46
C LYS A 64 21.11 26.56 18.98
N SER A 65 22.05 27.16 19.72
CA SER A 65 21.91 28.53 20.23
C SER A 65 22.22 29.60 19.18
N LYS A 66 22.90 29.23 18.09
CA LYS A 66 23.26 30.17 17.02
C LYS A 66 22.09 30.42 16.08
N GLU A 67 21.90 31.68 15.71
CA GLU A 67 20.97 32.02 14.64
C GLU A 67 21.38 31.33 13.34
N GLY A 68 20.40 30.76 12.62
CA GLY A 68 20.65 30.06 11.36
C GLY A 68 21.34 28.69 11.50
N TRP A 69 21.43 28.12 12.71
CA TRP A 69 22.08 26.83 12.94
C TRP A 69 21.52 25.70 12.07
N ILE A 70 20.22 25.72 11.73
CA ILE A 70 19.60 24.71 10.88
C ILE A 70 20.19 24.72 9.48
N ALA A 71 20.24 25.91 8.84
CA ALA A 71 20.81 26.05 7.51
C ALA A 71 22.31 25.70 7.49
N ASP A 72 23.06 26.12 8.51
CA ASP A 72 24.46 25.74 8.68
C ASP A 72 24.62 24.22 8.78
N THR A 73 23.80 23.57 9.61
CA THR A 73 23.84 22.12 9.82
C THR A 73 23.52 21.35 8.55
N ILE A 74 22.48 21.77 7.80
CA ILE A 74 22.13 21.18 6.50
C ILE A 74 23.32 21.28 5.53
N ASN A 75 23.94 22.45 5.40
CA ASN A 75 25.08 22.65 4.52
C ASN A 75 26.31 21.82 4.95
N ARG A 76 26.55 21.68 6.25
CA ARG A 76 27.65 20.86 6.78
C ARG A 76 27.43 19.39 6.49
N ILE A 77 26.21 18.89 6.66
CA ILE A 77 25.87 17.51 6.31
C ILE A 77 26.02 17.28 4.81
N ASP A 78 25.52 18.20 3.98
CA ASP A 78 25.63 18.07 2.52
C ASP A 78 27.09 17.99 2.05
N ASN A 79 27.96 18.82 2.64
CA ASN A 79 29.41 18.78 2.42
C ASN A 79 30.05 17.49 2.94
N MET A 80 29.66 16.99 4.11
CA MET A 80 30.18 15.73 4.66
C MET A 80 29.80 14.51 3.82
N LEU A 81 28.66 14.58 3.13
CA LEU A 81 28.15 13.51 2.28
C LEU A 81 28.42 13.77 0.79
N SER A 82 29.27 14.74 0.43
CA SER A 82 29.50 15.17 -0.96
C SER A 82 30.02 14.06 -1.88
N ASP A 83 30.67 13.05 -1.32
CA ASP A 83 31.17 11.88 -2.05
C ASP A 83 30.05 10.93 -2.51
N TYR A 84 28.83 11.11 -1.98
CA TYR A 84 27.63 10.35 -2.34
C TYR A 84 26.65 11.23 -3.11
N THR A 85 26.11 10.71 -4.20
CA THR A 85 24.95 11.32 -4.87
C THR A 85 23.72 11.26 -3.97
N ILE A 86 22.76 12.16 -4.19
CA ILE A 86 21.47 12.16 -3.45
C ILE A 86 20.77 10.80 -3.54
N GLN A 87 20.85 10.11 -4.68
CA GLN A 87 20.25 8.79 -4.85
C GLN A 87 20.95 7.72 -4.02
N GLU A 88 22.28 7.74 -3.93
CA GLU A 88 23.06 6.81 -3.09
C GLU A 88 22.79 7.05 -1.61
N ARG A 89 22.76 8.31 -1.16
CA ARG A 89 22.41 8.65 0.24
C ARG A 89 21.04 8.12 0.61
N ARG A 90 20.03 8.30 -0.25
CA ARG A 90 18.67 7.78 -0.05
C ARG A 90 18.60 6.25 -0.09
N ALA A 91 19.38 5.60 -0.95
CA ALA A 91 19.45 4.14 -1.00
C ALA A 91 20.06 3.57 0.30
N LEU A 92 21.07 4.23 0.86
CA LEU A 92 21.68 3.88 2.15
C LEU A 92 20.73 4.14 3.31
N SER A 93 20.00 5.26 3.31
CA SER A 93 18.96 5.57 4.31
C SER A 93 17.82 4.55 4.29
N ALA A 94 17.38 4.11 3.12
CA ALA A 94 16.32 3.11 2.96
C ALA A 94 16.76 1.67 3.31
N LYS A 95 18.07 1.42 3.50
CA LYS A 95 18.59 0.10 3.81
C LYS A 95 18.21 -0.30 5.24
N ARG A 96 17.63 -1.49 5.39
CA ARG A 96 17.15 -2.00 6.69
C ARG A 96 18.26 -2.05 7.75
N GLU A 97 19.43 -2.52 7.36
CA GLU A 97 20.58 -2.68 8.25
C GLU A 97 21.83 -2.19 7.52
N PRO A 98 22.52 -1.16 8.05
CA PRO A 98 23.81 -0.75 7.53
C PRO A 98 24.84 -1.87 7.79
N GLU A 99 25.70 -2.12 6.81
CA GLU A 99 26.70 -3.20 6.89
C GLU A 99 27.97 -2.79 7.63
N ASN A 100 28.21 -1.48 7.73
CA ASN A 100 29.41 -0.92 8.37
C ASN A 100 29.11 0.48 8.94
N MET A 101 30.07 1.00 9.72
CA MET A 101 29.96 2.31 10.36
C MET A 101 29.77 3.47 9.37
N GLU A 102 30.31 3.38 8.15
CA GLU A 102 30.19 4.45 7.17
C GLU A 102 28.78 4.49 6.56
N GLU A 103 28.21 3.33 6.19
CA GLU A 103 26.82 3.26 5.76
C GLU A 103 25.86 3.75 6.84
N PHE A 104 26.13 3.38 8.10
CA PHE A 104 25.36 3.86 9.24
C PHE A 104 25.45 5.38 9.38
N ARG A 105 26.66 5.94 9.34
CA ARG A 105 26.89 7.40 9.41
C ARG A 105 26.17 8.14 8.28
N VAL A 106 26.28 7.66 7.04
CA VAL A 106 25.62 8.29 5.88
C VAL A 106 24.11 8.29 6.06
N ARG A 107 23.54 7.16 6.50
CA ARG A 107 22.12 7.05 6.78
C ARG A 107 21.67 8.03 7.87
N GLU A 108 22.31 8.01 9.04
CA GLU A 108 21.90 8.86 10.16
C GLU A 108 21.99 10.36 9.82
N LEU A 109 23.06 10.77 9.13
CA LEU A 109 23.22 12.15 8.70
C LEU A 109 22.18 12.54 7.63
N GLN A 110 21.89 11.66 6.67
CA GLN A 110 20.86 11.89 5.65
C GLN A 110 19.47 11.99 6.27
N ASP A 111 19.12 11.06 7.16
CA ASP A 111 17.83 11.05 7.87
C ASP A 111 17.65 12.35 8.68
N TYR A 112 18.74 12.83 9.30
CA TYR A 112 18.71 14.06 10.09
C TYR A 112 18.56 15.30 9.22
N MET A 113 19.27 15.37 8.09
CA MET A 113 19.08 16.42 7.10
C MET A 113 17.65 16.44 6.56
N ASP A 114 17.06 15.28 6.24
CA ASP A 114 15.67 15.19 5.76
C ASP A 114 14.66 15.63 6.83
N TRP A 115 14.91 15.32 8.11
CA TRP A 115 14.08 15.81 9.20
C TRP A 115 14.17 17.32 9.39
N LEU A 116 15.37 17.91 9.29
CA LEU A 116 15.55 19.36 9.33
C LEU A 116 14.80 20.03 8.16
N LEU A 117 14.93 19.50 6.94
CA LEU A 117 14.26 20.01 5.75
C LEU A 117 12.73 19.89 5.81
N THR A 118 12.22 18.84 6.46
CA THR A 118 10.76 18.63 6.64
C THR A 118 10.18 19.63 7.65
N ASN A 119 10.97 20.04 8.63
CA ASN A 119 10.52 20.82 9.77
C ASN A 119 11.01 22.29 9.75
N SER A 120 11.62 22.72 8.64
CA SER A 120 12.09 24.10 8.48
C SER A 120 11.90 24.60 7.06
N ILE A 121 11.77 25.92 6.90
CA ILE A 121 11.77 26.61 5.61
C ILE A 121 12.84 27.68 5.67
N ASP A 122 13.75 27.70 4.70
CA ASP A 122 14.88 28.62 4.64
C ASP A 122 15.72 28.65 5.95
N GLY A 123 15.86 27.49 6.59
CA GLY A 123 16.59 27.35 7.85
C GLY A 123 15.86 27.89 9.09
N LYS A 124 14.59 28.29 8.96
CA LYS A 124 13.73 28.71 10.07
C LYS A 124 12.78 27.59 10.46
N PRO A 125 12.63 27.25 11.76
CA PRO A 125 11.67 26.24 12.19
C PRO A 125 10.24 26.59 11.76
N THR A 126 9.50 25.59 11.26
CA THR A 126 8.04 25.71 11.12
C THR A 126 7.36 25.65 12.49
N ILE A 127 6.04 25.86 12.57
CA ILE A 127 5.29 25.64 13.82
C ILE A 127 5.47 24.20 14.31
N VAL A 128 5.36 23.20 13.43
CA VAL A 128 5.66 21.80 13.79
C VAL A 128 7.11 21.63 14.17
N GLY A 129 8.03 22.25 13.44
CA GLY A 129 9.45 22.24 13.77
C GLY A 129 9.72 22.68 15.21
N LYS A 130 9.06 23.76 15.65
CA LYS A 130 9.14 24.23 17.03
C LYS A 130 8.61 23.18 18.02
N MET A 131 7.48 22.54 17.71
CA MET A 131 6.89 21.48 18.54
C MET A 131 7.72 20.20 18.62
N VAL A 132 8.64 19.95 17.68
CA VAL A 132 9.50 18.75 17.68
C VAL A 132 10.94 19.04 18.09
N GLY A 133 11.19 20.19 18.74
CA GLY A 133 12.50 20.50 19.33
C GLY A 133 13.49 21.21 18.40
N LEU A 134 13.01 21.89 17.35
CA LEU A 134 13.79 22.90 16.60
C LEU A 134 13.66 24.31 17.19
N GLY A 135 12.66 24.54 18.03
CA GLY A 135 12.46 25.79 18.78
C GLY A 135 13.15 25.79 20.14
N THR A 136 12.77 26.73 20.99
CA THR A 136 13.10 26.71 22.42
C THR A 136 12.16 25.76 23.18
N ALA A 137 12.56 25.34 24.38
CA ALA A 137 11.73 24.49 25.23
C ALA A 137 10.42 25.20 25.63
N GLU A 138 10.47 26.51 25.80
CA GLU A 138 9.29 27.35 26.08
C GLU A 138 8.32 27.37 24.91
N GLU A 139 8.82 27.56 23.68
CA GLU A 139 7.99 27.54 22.47
C GLU A 139 7.33 26.16 22.25
N GLU A 140 8.08 25.08 22.47
CA GLU A 140 7.58 23.70 22.37
C GLU A 140 6.44 23.46 23.37
N ALA A 141 6.66 23.77 24.65
CA ALA A 141 5.66 23.59 25.69
C ALA A 141 4.42 24.48 25.48
N GLU A 142 4.62 25.72 25.01
CA GLU A 142 3.54 26.65 24.72
C GLU A 142 2.64 26.17 23.56
N LEU A 143 3.25 25.67 22.48
CA LEU A 143 2.53 25.12 21.33
C LEU A 143 1.83 23.80 21.67
N GLU A 144 2.51 22.90 22.39
CA GLU A 144 1.93 21.64 22.85
C GLU A 144 0.70 21.89 23.74
N ALA A 145 0.83 22.76 24.76
CA ALA A 145 -0.27 23.11 25.65
C ALA A 145 -1.44 23.75 24.89
N PHE A 146 -1.16 24.58 23.87
CA PHE A 146 -2.19 25.16 23.03
C PHE A 146 -2.94 24.12 22.21
N VAL A 147 -2.24 23.22 21.51
CA VAL A 147 -2.87 22.17 20.70
C VAL A 147 -3.68 21.21 21.57
N ASN A 148 -3.15 20.85 22.75
CA ASN A 148 -3.84 19.99 23.72
C ASN A 148 -5.00 20.69 24.45
N SER A 149 -5.18 22.01 24.30
CA SER A 149 -6.30 22.74 24.91
C SER A 149 -7.64 22.52 24.20
N PHE A 150 -7.61 22.01 22.97
CA PHE A 150 -8.81 21.71 22.19
C PHE A 150 -9.38 20.33 22.55
N SER A 151 -10.71 20.18 22.47
CA SER A 151 -11.36 18.87 22.69
C SER A 151 -11.01 17.88 21.58
N GLU A 152 -11.10 16.58 21.84
CA GLU A 152 -10.91 15.54 20.81
C GLU A 152 -11.90 15.66 19.64
N ASP A 153 -13.12 16.14 19.90
CA ASP A 153 -14.18 16.35 18.88
C ASP A 153 -13.95 17.58 17.98
N THR A 154 -12.83 18.28 18.18
CA THR A 154 -12.48 19.48 17.43
C THR A 154 -12.11 19.11 16.00
N MET A 155 -12.71 19.79 15.03
CA MET A 155 -12.42 19.59 13.62
C MET A 155 -11.50 20.70 13.11
N MET A 156 -10.52 20.31 12.30
CA MET A 156 -9.57 21.20 11.63
C MET A 156 -9.75 21.05 10.12
N SER A 157 -9.64 22.15 9.37
CA SER A 157 -9.62 22.11 7.91
C SER A 157 -8.23 21.81 7.35
N ASN A 158 -8.13 21.60 6.04
CA ASN A 158 -6.83 21.53 5.37
C ASN A 158 -6.04 22.84 5.48
N ASP A 159 -6.73 23.99 5.53
CA ASP A 159 -6.09 25.30 5.70
C ASP A 159 -5.53 25.43 7.12
N GLY A 160 -6.26 24.94 8.13
CA GLY A 160 -5.76 24.83 9.51
C GLY A 160 -4.53 23.94 9.61
N ALA A 161 -4.53 22.80 8.92
CA ALA A 161 -3.37 21.90 8.86
C ALA A 161 -2.17 22.56 8.17
N ALA A 162 -2.39 23.37 7.14
CA ALA A 162 -1.32 24.07 6.44
C ALA A 162 -0.62 25.14 7.30
N LEU A 163 -1.27 25.65 8.36
CA LEU A 163 -0.63 26.61 9.27
C LEU A 163 0.56 26.01 10.03
N PHE A 164 0.53 24.70 10.29
CA PHE A 164 1.57 23.97 11.02
C PHE A 164 2.91 23.90 10.29
N VAL A 165 2.90 23.91 8.97
CA VAL A 165 4.10 23.83 8.13
C VAL A 165 4.66 25.20 7.74
N ARG A 166 4.11 26.29 8.29
CA ARG A 166 4.61 27.65 8.05
C ARG A 166 5.73 28.01 9.01
N ALA A 167 6.75 28.70 8.48
CA ALA A 167 7.88 29.24 9.25
C ALA A 167 7.84 30.78 9.35
N ASP A 168 6.91 31.43 8.66
CA ASP A 168 6.76 32.88 8.60
C ASP A 168 5.78 33.44 9.65
N LEU A 169 5.06 32.57 10.35
CA LEU A 169 4.12 32.94 11.41
C LEU A 169 4.82 33.03 12.78
N SER A 170 4.47 34.05 13.56
CA SER A 170 4.68 34.01 15.00
C SER A 170 3.73 33.00 15.67
N ILE A 171 4.10 32.53 16.87
CA ILE A 171 3.26 31.60 17.65
C ILE A 171 1.89 32.21 17.95
N GLU A 172 1.82 33.50 18.25
CA GLU A 172 0.55 34.19 18.54
C GLU A 172 -0.34 34.33 17.30
N GLU A 173 0.23 34.64 16.13
CA GLU A 173 -0.52 34.65 14.86
C GLU A 173 -1.02 33.26 14.49
N PHE A 174 -0.17 32.23 14.64
CA PHE A 174 -0.56 30.84 14.46
C PHE A 174 -1.75 30.47 15.35
N LYS A 175 -1.65 30.73 16.66
CA LYS A 175 -2.71 30.44 17.63
C LYS A 175 -4.02 31.11 17.27
N LYS A 176 -3.96 32.37 16.81
CA LYS A 176 -5.14 33.12 16.38
C LYS A 176 -5.80 32.47 15.16
N LEU A 177 -5.04 32.28 14.08
CA LEU A 177 -5.55 31.71 12.82
C LEU A 177 -6.07 30.29 13.01
N TYR A 178 -5.37 29.49 13.82
CA TYR A 178 -5.76 28.11 14.09
C TYR A 178 -7.06 28.02 14.90
N ARG A 179 -7.25 28.89 15.92
CA ARG A 179 -8.54 28.98 16.63
C ARG A 179 -9.68 29.34 15.69
N GLU A 180 -9.49 30.34 14.82
CA GLU A 180 -10.49 30.76 13.86
C GLU A 180 -10.89 29.62 12.91
N ASP A 181 -9.91 28.85 12.42
CA ASP A 181 -10.16 27.68 11.55
C ASP A 181 -10.93 26.58 12.27
N VAL A 182 -10.47 26.22 13.46
CA VAL A 182 -11.06 25.19 14.30
C VAL A 182 -12.51 25.52 14.66
N GLU A 183 -12.78 26.74 15.11
CA GLU A 183 -14.11 27.19 15.50
C GLU A 183 -15.07 27.13 14.31
N LYS A 184 -14.61 27.63 13.15
CA LYS A 184 -15.39 27.62 11.91
C LYS A 184 -15.68 26.18 11.46
N THR A 185 -14.66 25.34 11.37
CA THR A 185 -14.78 23.98 10.82
C THR A 185 -15.59 23.09 11.73
N THR A 186 -15.40 23.19 13.05
CA THR A 186 -16.20 22.45 14.03
C THR A 186 -17.68 22.85 13.95
N LYS A 187 -17.98 24.15 13.76
CA LYS A 187 -19.35 24.63 13.59
C LYS A 187 -19.98 24.10 12.30
N GLU A 188 -19.28 24.25 11.18
CA GLU A 188 -19.74 23.77 9.86
C GLU A 188 -20.00 22.25 9.89
N HIS A 189 -19.12 21.48 10.54
CA HIS A 189 -19.29 20.04 10.70
C HIS A 189 -20.51 19.68 11.54
N LYS A 190 -20.75 20.36 12.67
CA LYS A 190 -21.94 20.16 13.51
C LYS A 190 -23.23 20.49 12.75
N GLU A 191 -23.24 21.58 11.99
CA GLU A 191 -24.40 21.96 11.16
C GLU A 191 -24.66 20.93 10.05
N PHE A 192 -23.60 20.43 9.40
CA PHE A 192 -23.69 19.36 8.42
C PHE A 192 -24.28 18.08 9.01
N LEU A 193 -23.77 17.62 10.16
CA LEU A 193 -24.29 16.44 10.84
C LEU A 193 -25.77 16.61 11.25
N ALA A 194 -26.15 17.77 11.77
CA ALA A 194 -27.54 18.04 12.13
C ALA A 194 -28.47 17.97 10.91
N LYS A 195 -28.03 18.50 9.77
CA LYS A 195 -28.78 18.41 8.50
C LYS A 195 -28.88 16.97 8.01
N LEU A 196 -27.77 16.22 8.04
CA LEU A 196 -27.71 14.82 7.64
C LEU A 196 -28.67 13.95 8.48
N HIS A 197 -28.67 14.13 9.80
CA HIS A 197 -29.59 13.39 10.69
C HIS A 197 -31.05 13.72 10.41
N LYS A 198 -31.39 14.98 10.09
CA LYS A 198 -32.75 15.36 9.73
C LYS A 198 -33.18 14.71 8.40
N GLU A 199 -32.32 14.74 7.39
CA GLU A 199 -32.57 14.09 6.09
C GLU A 199 -32.75 12.57 6.25
N GLU A 200 -31.93 11.93 7.09
CA GLU A 200 -32.02 10.50 7.39
C GLU A 200 -33.34 10.15 8.12
N GLN A 201 -33.76 10.97 9.10
CA GLN A 201 -35.04 10.79 9.79
C GLN A 201 -36.23 10.94 8.82
N GLU A 202 -36.21 11.95 7.95
CA GLU A 202 -37.25 12.16 6.94
C GLU A 202 -37.31 11.00 5.94
N TYR A 203 -36.15 10.53 5.47
CA TYR A 203 -36.04 9.36 4.60
C TYR A 203 -36.62 8.11 5.27
N ASN A 204 -36.22 7.80 6.51
CA ASN A 204 -36.70 6.63 7.24
C ASN A 204 -38.21 6.70 7.51
N ALA A 205 -38.75 7.88 7.83
CA ALA A 205 -40.19 8.08 8.01
C ALA A 205 -40.98 7.86 6.71
N ASN A 206 -40.47 8.36 5.58
CA ASN A 206 -41.09 8.15 4.28
C ASN A 206 -41.02 6.68 3.85
N PHE A 207 -39.89 6.03 4.06
CA PHE A 207 -39.73 4.59 3.80
C PHE A 207 -40.70 3.75 4.64
N ALA A 208 -40.85 4.05 5.92
CA ALA A 208 -41.82 3.38 6.79
C ALA A 208 -43.28 3.57 6.31
N LYS A 209 -43.63 4.78 5.86
CA LYS A 209 -44.95 5.06 5.25
C LYS A 209 -45.16 4.24 3.98
N GLU A 210 -44.20 4.23 3.05
CA GLU A 210 -44.30 3.42 1.82
C GLU A 210 -44.47 1.93 2.11
N GLN A 211 -43.77 1.39 3.11
CA GLN A 211 -43.94 -0.01 3.52
C GLN A 211 -45.34 -0.27 4.12
N SER A 212 -45.87 0.66 4.90
CA SER A 212 -47.22 0.55 5.48
C SER A 212 -48.34 0.68 4.43
N GLU A 213 -48.12 1.49 3.39
CA GLU A 213 -49.05 1.68 2.27
C GLU A 213 -48.99 0.53 1.26
N LYS A 214 -47.83 -0.10 1.10
CA LYS A 214 -47.66 -1.41 0.43
C LYS A 214 -48.29 -2.52 1.29
N LYS A 215 -49.61 -2.46 1.48
CA LYS A 215 -50.39 -3.59 1.98
C LYS A 215 -50.13 -4.77 1.05
N PHE A 216 -49.50 -5.82 1.58
CA PHE A 216 -49.31 -7.09 0.90
C PHE A 216 -50.67 -7.57 0.37
N LYS A 217 -50.85 -7.54 -0.95
CA LYS A 217 -51.97 -8.22 -1.58
C LYS A 217 -51.51 -9.65 -1.85
N PRO A 218 -52.05 -10.67 -1.15
CA PRO A 218 -51.71 -12.04 -1.49
C PRO A 218 -52.04 -12.26 -2.96
N MET A 219 -51.08 -12.79 -3.70
CA MET A 219 -51.19 -13.02 -5.12
C MET A 219 -52.25 -14.11 -5.34
N GLN A 220 -53.50 -13.72 -5.62
CA GLN A 220 -54.54 -14.68 -5.97
C GLN A 220 -54.32 -15.11 -7.42
N VAL A 221 -53.50 -16.14 -7.62
CA VAL A 221 -53.32 -16.76 -8.93
C VAL A 221 -54.61 -17.51 -9.29
N LYS A 222 -55.47 -16.91 -10.11
CA LYS A 222 -56.63 -17.56 -10.75
C LYS A 222 -56.26 -18.21 -12.09
N LYS A 223 -55.09 -18.85 -12.20
CA LYS A 223 -54.80 -19.67 -13.40
C LYS A 223 -55.35 -21.07 -13.14
N LYS A 224 -56.40 -21.46 -13.88
CA LYS A 224 -56.74 -22.87 -14.06
C LYS A 224 -55.59 -23.48 -14.85
N TYR A 225 -54.68 -24.18 -14.18
CA TYR A 225 -53.72 -25.01 -14.88
C TYR A 225 -54.49 -26.20 -15.44
N GLU A 226 -54.50 -26.37 -16.75
CA GLU A 226 -54.85 -27.68 -17.33
C GLU A 226 -53.75 -28.64 -16.92
N THR A 227 -54.05 -29.54 -15.99
CA THR A 227 -53.12 -30.59 -15.59
C THR A 227 -52.82 -31.44 -16.81
N TYR A 228 -51.54 -31.52 -17.19
CA TYR A 228 -51.10 -32.34 -18.32
C TYR A 228 -51.52 -33.81 -18.11
N ASP A 229 -52.35 -34.32 -19.02
CA ASP A 229 -52.80 -35.71 -19.04
C ASP A 229 -51.91 -36.51 -20.00
N ILE A 230 -50.99 -37.28 -19.42
CA ILE A 230 -50.03 -38.11 -20.15
C ILE A 230 -50.70 -39.13 -21.07
N ASN A 231 -51.97 -39.50 -20.83
CA ASN A 231 -52.71 -40.43 -21.68
C ASN A 231 -53.20 -39.78 -22.98
N LYS A 232 -53.20 -38.45 -23.07
CA LYS A 232 -53.51 -37.71 -24.31
C LYS A 232 -52.25 -37.35 -25.10
N ASP A 233 -51.06 -37.57 -24.56
CA ASP A 233 -49.82 -37.30 -25.26
C ASP A 233 -49.50 -38.42 -26.25
N GLN A 234 -49.53 -38.08 -27.53
CA GLN A 234 -49.33 -39.00 -28.64
C GLN A 234 -47.92 -39.60 -28.67
N LYS A 235 -46.89 -38.86 -28.19
CA LYS A 235 -45.52 -39.37 -28.10
C LYS A 235 -45.42 -40.42 -27.00
N PHE A 236 -46.08 -40.20 -25.86
CA PHE A 236 -46.11 -41.19 -24.78
C PHE A 236 -46.86 -42.46 -25.18
N LEU A 237 -48.01 -42.32 -25.86
CA LEU A 237 -48.77 -43.46 -26.39
C LEU A 237 -47.93 -44.29 -27.37
N TYR A 238 -47.24 -43.63 -28.30
CA TYR A 238 -46.35 -44.29 -29.25
C TYR A 238 -45.20 -45.04 -28.55
N ALA A 239 -44.53 -44.39 -27.59
CA ALA A 239 -43.47 -45.03 -26.82
C ALA A 239 -43.96 -46.25 -26.02
N ARG A 240 -45.16 -46.17 -25.43
CA ARG A 240 -45.78 -47.29 -24.72
C ARG A 240 -46.12 -48.45 -25.66
N GLU A 241 -46.57 -48.16 -26.87
CA GLU A 241 -46.86 -49.19 -27.87
C GLU A 241 -45.58 -49.91 -28.32
N LEU A 242 -44.49 -49.18 -28.56
CA LEU A 242 -43.17 -49.78 -28.86
C LEU A 242 -42.69 -50.71 -27.74
N LEU A 243 -42.85 -50.31 -26.47
CA LEU A 243 -42.52 -51.16 -25.32
C LEU A 243 -43.39 -52.42 -25.27
N ASN A 244 -44.70 -52.30 -25.55
CA ASN A 244 -45.60 -53.45 -25.62
C ASN A 244 -45.21 -54.44 -26.73
N PHE A 245 -44.70 -53.99 -27.88
CA PHE A 245 -44.19 -54.89 -28.93
C PHE A 245 -43.00 -55.72 -28.43
N LYS A 246 -42.10 -55.10 -27.67
CA LYS A 246 -40.96 -55.79 -27.05
C LYS A 246 -41.43 -56.80 -26.01
N GLU A 247 -42.33 -56.40 -25.12
CA GLU A 247 -42.76 -57.24 -24.00
C GLU A 247 -43.67 -58.41 -24.44
N LYS A 248 -44.61 -58.17 -25.37
CA LYS A 248 -45.58 -59.20 -25.78
C LYS A 248 -45.14 -60.05 -26.95
N ARG A 249 -44.32 -59.51 -27.87
CA ARG A 249 -43.89 -60.22 -29.08
C ARG A 249 -42.39 -60.50 -29.12
N GLY A 250 -41.63 -60.05 -28.12
CA GLY A 250 -40.17 -60.20 -28.08
C GLY A 250 -39.44 -59.37 -29.14
N ILE A 251 -40.14 -58.45 -29.82
CA ILE A 251 -39.58 -57.68 -30.95
C ILE A 251 -39.18 -56.29 -30.43
N ASP A 252 -37.88 -56.06 -30.31
CA ASP A 252 -37.35 -54.72 -30.06
C ASP A 252 -37.36 -53.90 -31.36
N VAL A 253 -38.45 -53.16 -31.57
CA VAL A 253 -38.67 -52.36 -32.78
C VAL A 253 -37.60 -51.26 -32.94
N LEU A 254 -37.07 -50.72 -31.84
CA LEU A 254 -35.99 -49.72 -31.87
C LEU A 254 -34.70 -50.34 -32.39
N GLU A 255 -34.33 -51.53 -31.90
CA GLU A 255 -33.17 -52.26 -32.39
C GLU A 255 -33.32 -52.66 -33.87
N LEU A 256 -34.53 -53.08 -34.26
CA LEU A 256 -34.84 -53.42 -35.66
C LEU A 256 -34.69 -52.19 -36.58
N MET A 257 -35.24 -51.05 -36.20
CA MET A 257 -35.12 -49.79 -36.95
C MET A 257 -33.65 -49.36 -37.08
N GLN A 258 -32.85 -49.47 -36.01
CA GLN A 258 -31.42 -49.19 -36.07
C GLN A 258 -30.67 -50.13 -37.02
N LYS A 259 -30.99 -51.43 -37.01
CA LYS A 259 -30.38 -52.41 -37.93
C LYS A 259 -30.78 -52.14 -39.38
N ILE A 260 -32.03 -51.77 -39.66
CA ILE A 260 -32.49 -51.39 -41.00
C ILE A 260 -31.79 -50.10 -41.46
N GLY A 261 -31.71 -49.08 -40.61
CA GLY A 261 -30.99 -47.85 -40.92
C GLY A 261 -29.51 -48.09 -41.26
N LYS A 262 -28.82 -48.92 -40.48
CA LYS A 262 -27.42 -49.32 -40.77
C LYS A 262 -27.29 -50.12 -42.08
N LYS A 263 -28.21 -51.04 -42.39
CA LYS A 263 -28.22 -51.77 -43.68
C LYS A 263 -28.49 -50.86 -44.88
N GLN A 264 -29.40 -49.89 -44.78
CA GLN A 264 -29.65 -48.92 -45.84
C GLN A 264 -28.45 -48.00 -46.11
N ILE A 265 -27.65 -47.70 -45.08
CA ILE A 265 -26.41 -46.94 -45.21
C ILE A 265 -25.30 -47.77 -45.87
N LEU A 266 -25.18 -49.06 -45.55
CA LEU A 266 -24.22 -49.99 -46.18
C LEU A 266 -24.56 -50.32 -47.64
N ASN A 267 -25.84 -50.50 -48.00
CA ASN A 267 -26.27 -50.71 -49.39
C ASN A 267 -26.16 -49.46 -50.29
N LYS A 268 -25.88 -48.29 -49.72
CA LYS A 268 -25.58 -47.06 -50.48
C LYS A 268 -24.08 -46.84 -50.69
N MET A 269 -23.23 -47.67 -50.07
CA MET A 269 -21.75 -47.58 -50.14
C MET A 269 -21.10 -48.77 -50.87
N ALA A 270 -21.90 -49.65 -51.48
CA ALA A 270 -21.49 -50.71 -52.41
C ALA A 270 -22.16 -50.46 -53.77
#